data_AF-A0A151RU99-F1
#
_entry.id   AF-A0A151RU99-F1
#
_cell.length_a   1.000
_cell.length_b   1.000
_cell.length_c   1.000
_cell.angle_alpha   90.00
_cell.angle_beta   90.00
_cell.angle_gamma   90.00
#
_symmetry.space_group_name_H-M   'P 1'
#
loop_
_entity.id
_entity.type
_entity.pdbx_description
1 polymer ?
#
loop_
_entity_poly.entity_id
_entity_poly.type
_entity_poly.pdbx_seq_one_letter_code
_entity_poly.pdbx_strand_id
1 'polypeptide(L)' 'MILKGLHTRVSSLISQDHNKLGSQMISQTIREIIKANPSTPISTIIAHIKLTMGYTISYKKGWLAKQHAIENIFGN' A
#
# COMPACT_ATOMS: atom_id res chain seq x y z
N MET A 1 25.20 26.65 -33.28
CA MET A 1 24.46 25.38 -33.53
C MET A 1 24.85 24.41 -32.44
N ILE A 2 24.07 24.37 -31.35
CA ILE A 2 24.46 23.68 -30.12
C ILE A 2 23.94 22.23 -30.12
N LEU A 3 24.90 21.32 -29.92
CA LEU A 3 24.83 19.89 -29.59
C LEU A 3 23.59 19.46 -28.79
N LYS A 4 22.91 18.37 -29.17
CA LYS A 4 22.31 17.43 -28.20
C LYS A 4 22.34 16.01 -28.76
N GLY A 5 23.26 15.21 -28.23
CA GLY A 5 23.35 13.78 -28.47
C GLY A 5 22.06 13.06 -28.06
N LEU A 6 21.70 12.07 -28.87
CA LEU A 6 20.63 11.11 -28.61
C LEU A 6 20.96 10.31 -27.36
N HIS A 7 20.51 10.79 -26.21
CA HIS A 7 20.57 10.05 -24.97
C HIS A 7 19.28 9.24 -24.86
N THR A 8 19.33 8.00 -25.35
CA THR A 8 18.38 6.95 -24.99
C THR A 8 18.48 6.74 -23.48
N ARG A 9 17.77 7.56 -22.70
CA ARG A 9 17.57 7.36 -21.27
C ARG A 9 16.16 6.85 -21.04
N VAL A 10 15.93 5.61 -21.45
CA VAL A 10 15.00 4.72 -20.74
C VAL A 10 15.60 4.50 -19.37
N SER A 11 15.28 5.36 -18.39
CA SER A 11 15.44 5.09 -16.95
C SER A 11 15.03 6.33 -16.12
N SER A 12 13.74 6.63 -16.07
CA SER A 12 13.12 7.42 -14.98
C SER A 12 11.69 6.96 -14.67
N LEU A 13 11.36 5.68 -14.91
CA LEU A 13 10.07 5.08 -14.51
C LEU A 13 10.18 4.23 -13.25
N ILE A 14 11.35 4.18 -12.60
CA ILE A 14 11.62 3.26 -11.48
C ILE A 14 12.41 3.99 -10.39
N SER A 15 11.83 5.01 -9.76
CA SER A 15 12.45 5.52 -8.52
C SER A 15 11.53 6.24 -7.52
N GLN A 16 10.23 6.45 -7.79
CA GLN A 16 9.39 7.18 -6.82
C GLN A 16 7.97 6.64 -6.58
N ASP A 17 7.60 5.46 -7.10
CA ASP A 17 6.26 4.89 -6.88
C ASP A 17 6.22 3.69 -5.90
N HIS A 18 7.34 3.29 -5.32
CA HIS A 18 7.39 2.04 -4.52
C HIS A 18 6.81 2.16 -3.10
N ASN A 19 6.54 3.37 -2.58
CA ASN A 19 5.95 3.53 -1.25
C ASN A 19 4.41 3.52 -1.27
N LYS A 20 3.77 3.85 -2.40
CA LYS A 20 2.30 3.82 -2.53
C LYS A 20 1.76 2.41 -2.73
N LEU A 21 2.52 1.56 -3.42
CA LEU A 21 2.20 0.14 -3.60
C LEU A 21 1.99 -0.58 -2.27
N GLY A 22 2.81 -0.30 -1.24
CA GLY A 22 2.71 -0.97 0.05
C GLY A 22 1.35 -0.76 0.72
N SER A 23 0.95 0.48 0.99
CA SER A 23 -0.30 0.77 1.73
C SER A 23 -1.55 0.45 0.92
N GLN A 24 -1.56 0.70 -0.38
CA GLN A 24 -2.71 0.45 -1.24
C GLN A 24 -2.97 -1.06 -1.40
N MET A 25 -1.92 -1.87 -1.60
CA MET A 25 -2.05 -3.33 -1.64
C MET A 25 -2.47 -3.91 -0.28
N ILE A 26 -1.94 -3.38 0.83
CA ILE A 26 -2.38 -3.79 2.17
C ILE A 26 -3.86 -3.47 2.34
N SER A 27 -4.31 -2.26 1.98
CA SER A 27 -5.72 -1.84 2.04
C SER A 27 -6.63 -2.78 1.26
N GLN A 28 -6.24 -3.20 0.05
CA GLN A 28 -6.98 -4.18 -0.74
C GLN A 28 -7.01 -5.56 -0.07
N THR A 29 -5.88 -6.01 0.48
CA THR A 29 -5.77 -7.31 1.17
C THR A 29 -6.67 -7.39 2.39
N ILE A 30 -6.78 -6.29 3.15
CA ILE A 30 -7.59 -6.25 4.38
C ILE A 30 -9.03 -5.79 4.13
N ARG A 31 -9.39 -5.44 2.89
CA ARG A 31 -10.70 -4.86 2.55
C ARG A 31 -11.85 -5.73 3.04
N GLU A 32 -11.81 -7.03 2.74
CA GLU A 32 -12.87 -7.97 3.13
C GLU A 32 -12.93 -8.16 4.66
N ILE A 33 -11.77 -8.14 5.34
CA ILE A 33 -11.70 -8.21 6.81
C ILE A 33 -12.38 -7.00 7.45
N ILE A 34 -12.09 -5.79 6.94
CA ILE A 34 -12.68 -4.55 7.43
C ILE A 34 -14.17 -4.44 7.08
N LYS A 35 -14.57 -4.92 5.90
CA LYS A 35 -15.98 -4.97 5.49
C LYS A 35 -16.80 -5.88 6.40
N ALA A 36 -16.26 -7.04 6.77
CA ALA A 36 -16.93 -7.97 7.68
C ALA A 36 -16.90 -7.50 9.14
N ASN A 37 -15.77 -6.92 9.58
CA ASN A 37 -15.60 -6.42 10.94
C ASN A 37 -14.73 -5.16 10.97
N PRO A 38 -15.32 -3.95 10.96
CA PRO A 38 -14.56 -2.69 10.98
C PRO A 38 -13.82 -2.47 12.30
N SER A 39 -14.24 -3.14 13.39
CA SER A 39 -13.58 -3.10 14.70
C SER A 39 -12.34 -3.99 14.80
N THR A 40 -11.90 -4.63 13.70
CA THR A 40 -10.69 -5.47 13.68
C THR A 40 -9.48 -4.71 14.24
N PRO A 41 -8.77 -5.25 15.24
CA PRO A 41 -7.61 -4.58 15.83
C PRO A 41 -6.42 -4.57 14.86
N ILE A 42 -5.58 -3.55 14.97
CA ILE A 42 -4.41 -3.38 14.09
C ILE A 42 -3.43 -4.56 14.22
N SER A 43 -3.29 -5.15 15.40
CA SER A 43 -2.44 -6.33 15.61
C SER A 43 -2.85 -7.52 14.74
N THR A 44 -4.16 -7.76 14.57
CA THR A 44 -4.69 -8.80 13.67
C THR A 44 -4.39 -8.49 12.22
N ILE A 45 -4.46 -7.22 11.83
CA ILE A 45 -4.09 -6.78 10.47
C ILE A 45 -2.60 -7.06 10.20
N ILE A 46 -1.72 -6.71 11.14
CA ILE A 46 -0.27 -6.96 11.01
C ILE A 46 0.01 -8.46 10.89
N ALA A 47 -0.63 -9.28 11.74
CA ALA A 47 -0.49 -10.73 11.69
C ALA A 47 -0.98 -11.31 10.36
N HIS A 48 -2.13 -10.84 9.86
CA HIS A 48 -2.67 -11.25 8.57
C HIS A 48 -1.73 -10.88 7.42
N ILE A 49 -1.22 -9.64 7.40
CA ILE A 49 -0.28 -9.20 6.36
C ILE A 49 1.04 -9.98 6.42
N LYS A 50 1.53 -10.31 7.62
CA LYS A 50 2.70 -11.17 7.77
C LYS A 50 2.49 -12.55 7.17
N LEU A 51 1.31 -13.14 7.35
CA LEU A 51 0.96 -14.45 6.79
C LEU A 51 0.75 -14.40 5.27
N THR A 52 0.03 -13.38 4.78
CA THR A 52 -0.37 -13.28 3.36
C THR A 52 0.76 -12.75 2.47
N MET A 53 1.57 -11.80 2.97
CA MET A 53 2.60 -11.12 2.18
C MET A 53 4.03 -11.50 2.59
N GLY A 54 4.22 -12.26 3.67
CA GLY A 54 5.54 -12.72 4.11
C GLY A 54 6.42 -11.65 4.76
N TYR A 55 5.91 -10.45 5.01
CA TYR A 55 6.63 -9.38 5.70
C TYR A 55 5.80 -8.71 6.79
N THR A 56 6.48 -8.18 7.82
CA THR A 56 5.82 -7.49 8.92
C THR A 56 5.74 -5.99 8.62
N ILE A 57 4.57 -5.41 8.84
CA ILE A 57 4.37 -3.96 8.72
C ILE A 57 4.42 -3.29 10.09
N SER A 58 4.82 -2.03 10.12
CA SER A 58 4.73 -1.23 11.36
C SER A 58 3.28 -0.94 11.72
N TYR A 59 3.03 -0.67 13.00
CA TYR A 59 1.71 -0.31 13.50
C TYR A 59 1.10 0.88 12.73
N LYS A 60 1.89 1.94 12.50
CA LYS A 60 1.46 3.13 11.74
C LYS A 60 1.01 2.76 10.32
N LYS A 61 1.72 1.85 9.63
CA LYS A 61 1.32 1.37 8.29
C LYS A 61 0.02 0.57 8.34
N GLY A 62 -0.13 -0.31 9.35
CA GLY A 62 -1.37 -1.07 9.55
C GLY A 62 -2.58 -0.17 9.83
N TRP A 63 -2.39 0.88 10.65
CA TRP A 63 -3.44 1.86 10.93
C TRP A 63 -3.84 2.66 9.69
N LEU A 64 -2.88 3.19 8.93
CA LEU A 64 -3.16 3.91 7.68
C LEU A 64 -3.88 3.03 6.66
N ALA A 65 -3.45 1.78 6.50
CA ALA A 65 -4.12 0.86 5.59
C ALA A 65 -5.56 0.55 6.03
N LYS A 66 -5.80 0.41 7.34
CA LYS A 66 -7.16 0.27 7.88
C LYS A 66 -8.03 1.47 7.55
N GLN A 67 -7.54 2.69 7.79
CA GLN A 67 -8.28 3.91 7.46
C GLN A 67 -8.59 3.97 5.97
N HIS A 68 -7.60 3.72 5.12
CA HIS A 68 -7.78 3.71 3.69
C HIS A 68 -8.80 2.66 3.23
N ALA A 69 -8.81 1.47 3.85
CA ALA A 69 -9.80 0.43 3.55
C ALA A 69 -11.21 0.87 3.97
N ILE A 70 -11.37 1.53 5.13
CA ILE A 70 -12.65 2.07 5.59
C ILE A 70 -13.12 3.16 4.61
N GLU A 71 -12.27 4.10 4.23
CA GLU A 71 -12.61 5.14 3.24
C GLU A 71 -12.98 4.54 1.87
N ASN A 72 -12.31 3.47 1.44
CA ASN A 72 -12.65 2.80 0.17
C ASN A 72 -13.96 1.98 0.22
N ILE A 73 -14.45 1.61 1.42
CA ILE A 73 -15.68 0.82 1.59
C ILE A 73 -16.88 1.71 1.92
N PHE A 74 -16.66 2.72 2.75
CA PHE A 74 -17.70 3.57 3.34
C PHE A 74 -17.58 5.06 2.94
N GLY A 75 -16.51 5.44 2.25
CA GLY A 75 -16.40 6.76 1.62
C GLY A 75 -17.35 6.82 0.44
N ASN A 76 -18.35 7.69 0.57
CA ASN A 76 -19.42 7.92 -0.39
C ASN A 76 -18.91 8.46 -1.73
#